data_AF-G0MEH0-F1
#
_entry.id   AF-G0MEH0-F1
#
_cell.length_a   1.000
_cell.length_b   1.000
_cell.length_c   1.000
_cell.angle_alpha   90.00
_cell.angle_beta   90.00
_cell.angle_gamma   90.00
#
_symmetry.space_group_name_H-M   'P 1'
#
loop_
_entity.id
_entity.type
_entity.pdbx_description
1 polymer ?
#
loop_
_entity_poly.entity_id
_entity_poly.type
_entity_poly.pdbx_seq_one_letter_code
_entity_poly.pdbx_strand_id
1 'polypeptide(L)'
;MLAEKLMAKCNYEIKGLSVNFKQYPFENSKIKSLPDCRSVYISADNEDEFRWWIQKLPEDLLDLELSINDTFSYSSHILSCPQVMNTARFSTWDKMGFTDDQFLKLKTKSVMFSYFNITEDGINQFLKNWVNGKGVEGFKKALLWSEQTRDELKILRGIEVRPWDEEFRNEA
;
A
#
# COMPACT_ATOMS: atom_id res chain seq x y z
N MET A 1 9.48 -25.65 -10.64
CA MET A 1 10.56 -24.64 -10.77
C MET A 1 11.58 -24.78 -9.64
N LEU A 2 12.81 -24.28 -9.81
CA LEU A 2 13.86 -24.33 -8.77
C LEU A 2 13.42 -23.60 -7.48
N ALA A 3 12.85 -22.40 -7.60
CA ALA A 3 12.37 -21.61 -6.47
C ALA A 3 11.39 -22.43 -5.60
N GLU A 4 10.33 -22.99 -6.18
CA GLU A 4 9.37 -23.81 -5.43
C GLU A 4 9.98 -25.06 -4.79
N LYS A 5 10.97 -25.69 -5.43
CA LYS A 5 11.68 -26.83 -4.82
C LYS A 5 12.43 -26.38 -3.56
N LEU A 6 12.98 -25.16 -3.54
CA LEU A 6 13.61 -24.59 -2.35
C LEU A 6 12.57 -24.20 -1.30
N MET A 7 11.46 -23.58 -1.70
CA MET A 7 10.35 -23.27 -0.79
C MET A 7 9.82 -24.53 -0.10
N ALA A 8 9.65 -25.62 -0.86
CA ALA A 8 9.22 -26.90 -0.33
C ALA A 8 10.23 -27.52 0.66
N LYS A 9 11.55 -27.35 0.44
CA LYS A 9 12.58 -27.80 1.38
C LYS A 9 12.54 -27.06 2.72
N CYS A 10 12.01 -25.83 2.73
CA CYS A 10 11.80 -25.04 3.94
C CYS A 10 10.34 -25.10 4.43
N ASN A 11 9.55 -26.10 4.02
CA ASN A 11 8.13 -26.25 4.37
C ASN A 11 7.27 -25.00 4.10
N TYR A 12 7.67 -24.15 3.16
CA TYR A 12 7.04 -22.85 2.88
C TYR A 12 7.05 -21.84 4.04
N GLU A 13 7.89 -22.06 5.07
CA GLU A 13 8.10 -21.16 6.23
C GLU A 13 9.01 -19.98 5.85
N ILE A 14 8.53 -19.14 4.93
CA ILE A 14 9.30 -18.06 4.32
C ILE A 14 8.86 -16.74 4.93
N LYS A 15 9.78 -16.04 5.62
CA LYS A 15 9.49 -14.75 6.26
C LYS A 15 9.35 -13.58 5.28
N GLY A 16 10.06 -13.65 4.15
CA GLY A 16 10.06 -12.59 3.15
C GLY A 16 10.10 -13.12 1.72
N LEU A 17 9.34 -12.49 0.84
CA LEU A 17 9.19 -12.88 -0.56
C LEU A 17 9.50 -11.68 -1.45
N SER A 18 10.34 -11.87 -2.45
CA SER A 18 10.53 -10.90 -3.54
C SER A 18 10.28 -11.60 -4.86
N VAL A 19 9.27 -11.15 -5.58
CA VAL A 19 8.91 -11.63 -6.92
C VAL A 19 9.34 -10.59 -7.93
N ASN A 20 10.28 -10.96 -8.79
CA ASN A 20 10.80 -10.15 -9.90
C ASN A 20 10.88 -11.04 -11.15
N PHE A 21 9.79 -11.72 -11.48
CA PHE A 21 9.79 -12.73 -12.52
C PHE A 21 8.72 -12.42 -13.54
N LYS A 22 9.14 -12.23 -14.80
CA LYS A 22 8.22 -12.06 -15.91
C LYS A 22 7.50 -13.37 -16.21
N GLN A 23 6.19 -13.33 -16.38
CA GLN A 23 5.36 -14.48 -16.76
C GLN A 23 5.56 -15.70 -15.86
N TYR A 24 5.40 -15.52 -14.55
CA TYR A 24 5.51 -16.64 -13.62
C TYR A 24 4.47 -17.72 -13.96
N PRO A 25 4.84 -19.00 -14.15
CA PRO A 25 3.91 -20.04 -14.62
C PRO A 25 3.05 -20.57 -13.46
N PHE A 26 2.17 -19.71 -12.93
CA PHE A 26 1.35 -20.00 -11.76
C PHE A 26 0.38 -21.18 -11.96
N GLU A 27 -0.02 -21.50 -13.19
CA GLU A 27 -0.83 -22.68 -13.52
C GLU A 27 -0.16 -24.00 -13.10
N ASN A 28 1.18 -24.04 -13.14
CA ASN A 28 1.98 -25.20 -12.79
C ASN A 28 2.54 -25.13 -11.36
N SER A 29 2.12 -24.11 -10.59
CA SER A 29 2.65 -23.88 -9.25
C SER A 29 2.06 -24.83 -8.23
N LYS A 30 2.91 -25.29 -7.30
CA LYS A 30 2.50 -26.09 -6.14
C LYS A 30 2.28 -25.26 -4.88
N ILE A 31 2.49 -23.95 -4.94
CA ILE A 31 2.32 -23.05 -3.79
C ILE A 31 0.82 -22.90 -3.49
N LYS A 32 0.42 -23.40 -2.32
CA LYS A 32 -0.95 -23.26 -1.82
C LYS A 32 -1.11 -21.99 -0.97
N SER A 33 -0.16 -21.74 -0.08
CA SER A 33 -0.11 -20.59 0.82
C SER A 33 1.32 -20.36 1.32
N LEU A 34 1.56 -19.15 1.83
CA LEU A 34 2.82 -18.70 2.43
C LEU A 34 2.51 -18.03 3.79
N PRO A 35 2.02 -18.78 4.79
CA PRO A 35 1.39 -18.22 5.99
C PRO A 35 2.33 -17.39 6.87
N ASP A 36 3.63 -17.70 6.86
CA ASP A 36 4.64 -17.00 7.67
C ASP A 36 5.27 -15.80 6.95
N CYS A 37 4.81 -15.48 5.74
CA CYS A 37 5.34 -14.39 4.96
C CYS A 37 4.84 -13.05 5.49
N ARG A 38 5.76 -12.17 5.89
CA ARG A 38 5.44 -10.89 6.53
C ARG A 38 5.89 -9.68 5.73
N SER A 39 6.93 -9.83 4.90
CA SER A 39 7.48 -8.74 4.09
C SER A 39 7.56 -9.17 2.64
N VAL A 40 6.83 -8.47 1.78
CA VAL A 40 6.60 -8.93 0.41
C VAL A 40 6.84 -7.81 -0.57
N TYR A 41 7.60 -8.13 -1.61
CA TYR A 41 7.74 -7.33 -2.82
C TYR A 41 7.20 -8.13 -4.00
N ILE A 42 6.29 -7.56 -4.79
CA ILE A 42 5.78 -8.16 -6.01
C ILE A 42 5.94 -7.20 -7.18
N SER A 43 6.75 -7.60 -8.16
CA SER A 43 6.72 -7.10 -9.52
C SER A 43 6.05 -8.15 -10.41
N ALA A 44 5.00 -7.74 -11.12
CA ALA A 44 4.21 -8.60 -12.00
C ALA A 44 3.85 -7.89 -13.31
N ASP A 45 3.66 -8.68 -14.37
CA ASP A 45 3.38 -8.17 -15.71
C ASP A 45 1.88 -7.96 -15.97
N ASN A 46 1.01 -8.52 -15.14
CA ASN A 46 -0.44 -8.39 -15.26
C ASN A 46 -1.16 -8.54 -13.90
N GLU A 47 -2.44 -8.16 -13.88
CA GLU A 47 -3.28 -8.24 -12.69
C GLU A 47 -3.51 -9.68 -12.19
N ASP A 48 -3.60 -10.67 -13.08
CA ASP A 48 -3.82 -12.06 -12.68
C ASP A 48 -2.64 -12.61 -11.87
N GLU A 49 -1.41 -12.27 -12.26
CA GLU A 49 -0.20 -12.61 -11.51
C GLU A 49 -0.18 -11.95 -10.13
N PHE A 50 -0.51 -10.65 -10.06
CA PHE A 50 -0.61 -9.94 -8.78
C PHE A 50 -1.65 -10.59 -7.86
N ARG A 51 -2.84 -10.85 -8.40
CA ARG A 51 -3.94 -11.46 -7.66
C ARG A 51 -3.55 -12.84 -7.17
N TRP A 52 -2.92 -13.64 -8.01
CA TRP A 52 -2.48 -14.99 -7.66
C TRP A 52 -1.48 -14.94 -6.49
N TRP A 53 -0.48 -14.06 -6.54
CA TRP A 53 0.49 -13.90 -5.45
C TRP A 53 -0.14 -13.39 -4.16
N ILE A 54 -0.96 -12.33 -4.23
CA ILE A 54 -1.64 -11.74 -3.06
C ILE A 54 -2.48 -12.79 -2.33
N GLN A 55 -3.17 -13.67 -3.07
CA GLN A 55 -3.98 -14.75 -2.47
C GLN A 55 -3.16 -15.81 -1.71
N LYS A 56 -1.83 -15.89 -1.92
CA LYS A 56 -0.97 -16.82 -1.16
C LYS A 56 -0.50 -16.23 0.16
N LEU A 57 -0.65 -14.92 0.34
CA LEU A 57 -0.11 -14.18 1.47
C LEU A 57 -1.14 -14.07 2.61
N PRO A 58 -0.66 -13.99 3.86
CA PRO A 58 -1.53 -13.69 4.99
C PRO A 58 -2.02 -12.24 4.92
N GLU A 59 -3.12 -11.94 5.60
CA GLU A 59 -3.73 -10.60 5.58
C GLU A 59 -3.00 -9.60 6.49
N ASP A 60 -2.24 -10.07 7.47
CA ASP A 60 -1.52 -9.28 8.49
C ASP A 60 -0.05 -9.04 8.10
N LEU A 61 0.17 -8.59 6.86
CA LEU A 61 1.51 -8.25 6.37
C LEU A 61 2.13 -7.09 7.17
N LEU A 62 3.43 -7.18 7.42
CA LEU A 62 4.23 -6.08 7.98
C LEU A 62 4.66 -5.11 6.89
N ASP A 63 4.92 -5.62 5.69
CA ASP A 63 5.42 -4.84 4.57
C ASP A 63 4.89 -5.40 3.25
N LEU A 64 4.34 -4.53 2.41
CA LEU A 64 3.89 -4.85 1.07
C LEU A 64 4.33 -3.76 0.11
N GLU A 65 5.20 -4.15 -0.83
CA GLU A 65 5.61 -3.34 -1.95
C GLU A 65 5.10 -3.94 -3.25
N LEU A 66 4.42 -3.14 -4.08
CA LEU A 66 3.91 -3.53 -5.39
C LEU A 66 4.57 -2.69 -6.48
N SER A 67 4.96 -3.31 -7.58
CA SER A 67 5.56 -2.66 -8.74
C SER A 67 5.00 -3.19 -10.07
N ILE A 68 4.52 -2.31 -10.95
CA ILE A 68 4.07 -2.68 -12.30
C ILE A 68 5.25 -2.60 -13.27
N ASN A 69 5.36 -3.59 -14.14
CA ASN A 69 6.21 -3.49 -15.31
C ASN A 69 5.47 -2.73 -16.43
N ASP A 70 5.48 -1.40 -16.35
CA ASP A 70 5.16 -0.36 -17.36
C ASP A 70 3.88 -0.44 -18.23
N THR A 71 3.00 -1.43 -18.07
CA THR A 71 1.97 -1.74 -19.09
C THR A 71 0.51 -1.80 -18.62
N PHE A 72 0.23 -1.64 -17.32
CA PHE A 72 -1.16 -1.60 -16.83
C PHE A 72 -1.34 -0.71 -15.61
N SER A 73 -2.59 -0.49 -15.20
CA SER A 73 -2.95 0.20 -13.96
C SER A 73 -3.59 -0.80 -13.00
N TYR A 74 -3.36 -0.66 -11.69
CA TYR A 74 -4.01 -1.52 -10.70
C TYR A 74 -5.53 -1.31 -10.75
N SER A 75 -6.29 -2.40 -10.89
CA SER A 75 -7.74 -2.33 -10.72
C SER A 75 -8.10 -1.99 -9.27
N SER A 76 -9.27 -1.38 -9.08
CA SER A 76 -9.83 -1.13 -7.75
C SER A 76 -10.01 -2.41 -6.93
N HIS A 77 -10.08 -3.57 -7.58
CA HIS A 77 -10.21 -4.87 -6.91
C HIS A 77 -8.93 -5.29 -6.20
N ILE A 78 -7.75 -5.14 -6.81
CA ILE A 78 -6.47 -5.44 -6.13
C ILE A 78 -6.30 -4.51 -4.92
N LEU A 79 -6.62 -3.23 -5.09
CA LEU A 79 -6.50 -2.24 -4.03
C LEU A 79 -7.44 -2.48 -2.86
N SER A 80 -8.52 -3.23 -3.07
CA SER A 80 -9.47 -3.61 -2.02
C SER A 80 -9.12 -4.92 -1.30
N CYS A 81 -8.05 -5.63 -1.72
CA CYS A 81 -7.67 -6.87 -1.07
C CYS A 81 -7.29 -6.64 0.40
N PRO A 82 -7.69 -7.53 1.34
CA PRO A 82 -7.34 -7.40 2.76
C PRO A 82 -5.85 -7.21 2.99
N GLN A 83 -5.00 -7.90 2.23
CA GLN A 83 -3.53 -7.80 2.28
C GLN A 83 -3.04 -6.36 2.01
N VAL A 84 -3.68 -5.64 1.08
CA VAL A 84 -3.34 -4.24 0.75
C VAL A 84 -3.94 -3.30 1.79
N MET A 85 -5.19 -3.53 2.19
CA MET A 85 -5.94 -2.65 3.09
C MET A 85 -5.45 -2.72 4.55
N ASN A 86 -4.89 -3.86 4.97
CA ASN A 86 -4.50 -4.13 6.36
C ASN A 86 -2.97 -4.18 6.60
N THR A 87 -2.13 -4.13 5.56
CA THR A 87 -0.67 -4.17 5.75
C THR A 87 -0.19 -3.03 6.65
N ALA A 88 0.80 -3.28 7.50
CA ALA A 88 1.34 -2.22 8.36
C ALA A 88 2.10 -1.15 7.55
N ARG A 89 2.76 -1.55 6.46
CA ARG A 89 3.46 -0.65 5.53
C ARG A 89 3.09 -1.01 4.10
N PHE A 90 2.67 -0.01 3.34
CA PHE A 90 2.35 -0.15 1.93
C PHE A 90 3.17 0.85 1.11
N SER A 91 3.86 0.36 0.09
CA SER A 91 4.59 1.23 -0.82
C SER A 91 4.51 0.80 -2.27
N THR A 92 4.54 1.79 -3.15
CA THR A 92 4.77 1.62 -4.58
C THR A 92 5.35 2.92 -5.14
N TRP A 93 6.10 2.82 -6.23
CA TRP A 93 6.50 3.99 -7.02
C TRP A 93 5.47 4.31 -8.11
N ASP A 94 4.50 3.41 -8.33
CA ASP A 94 3.51 3.53 -9.38
C ASP A 94 2.31 4.40 -8.97
N LYS A 95 1.48 4.71 -9.98
CA LYS A 95 0.22 5.40 -9.80
C LYS A 95 -0.87 4.43 -9.35
N MET A 96 -1.50 4.75 -8.22
CA MET A 96 -2.58 4.00 -7.61
C MET A 96 -3.92 4.70 -7.78
N GLY A 97 -4.93 3.90 -8.13
CA GLY A 97 -6.30 4.36 -8.36
C GLY A 97 -7.21 4.30 -7.14
N PHE A 98 -6.68 4.43 -5.92
CA PHE A 98 -7.49 4.43 -4.70
C PHE A 98 -8.59 5.49 -4.77
N THR A 99 -9.82 5.10 -4.43
CA THR A 99 -10.89 6.07 -4.17
C THR A 99 -10.69 6.72 -2.80
N ASP A 100 -11.36 7.85 -2.55
CA ASP A 100 -11.37 8.50 -1.23
C ASP A 100 -11.78 7.53 -0.13
N ASP A 101 -12.85 6.76 -0.35
CA ASP A 101 -13.34 5.76 0.59
C ASP A 101 -12.32 4.67 0.89
N GLN A 102 -11.59 4.18 -0.12
CA GLN A 102 -10.55 3.17 0.08
C GLN A 102 -9.38 3.79 0.85
N PHE A 103 -8.93 4.97 0.44
CA PHE A 103 -7.83 5.68 1.09
C PHE A 103 -8.11 5.93 2.58
N LEU A 104 -9.32 6.39 2.93
CA LEU A 104 -9.73 6.64 4.31
C LEU A 104 -9.88 5.37 5.16
N LYS A 105 -10.04 4.19 4.53
CA LYS A 105 -10.20 2.89 5.20
C LYS A 105 -8.88 2.11 5.31
N LEU A 106 -7.78 2.60 4.73
CA LEU A 106 -6.46 1.99 4.89
C LEU A 106 -6.10 1.90 6.38
N LYS A 107 -5.70 0.71 6.84
CA LYS A 107 -5.20 0.49 8.20
C LYS A 107 -3.66 0.54 8.27
N THR A 108 -3.05 1.13 7.25
CA THR A 108 -1.60 1.20 7.14
C THR A 108 -1.04 2.23 8.12
N LYS A 109 0.11 1.91 8.71
CA LYS A 109 0.84 2.84 9.61
C LYS A 109 1.78 3.74 8.82
N SER A 110 2.25 3.27 7.67
CA SER A 110 3.06 4.05 6.74
C SER A 110 2.62 3.74 5.33
N VAL A 111 2.40 4.77 4.53
CA VAL A 111 2.00 4.61 3.14
C VAL A 111 2.79 5.51 2.20
N MET A 112 3.08 5.01 1.00
CA MET A 112 3.85 5.72 -0.02
C MET A 112 3.34 5.33 -1.42
N PHE A 113 2.73 6.26 -2.16
CA PHE A 113 2.34 6.04 -3.56
C PHE A 113 2.04 7.34 -4.32
N SER A 114 2.10 7.26 -5.64
CA SER A 114 1.50 8.28 -6.52
C SER A 114 0.02 7.99 -6.70
N TYR A 115 -0.82 9.01 -6.86
CA TYR A 115 -2.28 8.83 -6.99
C TYR A 115 -2.89 9.73 -8.07
N PHE A 116 -4.05 9.30 -8.57
CA PHE A 116 -4.82 10.07 -9.58
C PHE A 116 -6.32 10.23 -9.25
N ASN A 117 -6.88 9.40 -8.36
CA ASN A 117 -8.31 9.39 -8.04
C ASN A 117 -8.68 10.02 -6.68
N ILE A 118 -7.72 10.24 -5.78
CA ILE A 118 -7.99 10.85 -4.47
C ILE A 118 -8.24 12.35 -4.67
N THR A 119 -9.33 12.85 -4.11
CA THR A 119 -9.78 14.24 -4.22
C THR A 119 -9.23 15.11 -3.09
N GLU A 120 -9.33 16.43 -3.22
CA GLU A 120 -9.01 17.37 -2.14
C GLU A 120 -9.89 17.12 -0.90
N ASP A 121 -11.16 16.72 -1.09
CA ASP A 121 -12.06 16.40 0.01
C ASP A 121 -11.63 15.09 0.72
N GLY A 122 -11.17 14.08 -0.03
CA GLY A 122 -10.59 12.86 0.52
C GLY A 122 -9.36 13.13 1.38
N ILE A 123 -8.43 13.96 0.89
CA ILE A 123 -7.23 14.38 1.65
C ILE A 123 -7.63 15.22 2.87
N ASN A 124 -8.56 16.17 2.73
CA ASN A 124 -9.05 16.99 3.84
C ASN A 124 -9.65 16.12 4.95
N GLN A 125 -10.48 15.13 4.59
CA GLN A 125 -11.08 14.22 5.56
C GLN A 125 -10.04 13.34 6.24
N PHE A 126 -9.02 12.88 5.51
CA PHE A 126 -7.90 12.13 6.08
C PHE A 126 -7.16 12.97 7.14
N LEU A 127 -6.79 14.21 6.80
CA LEU A 127 -6.09 15.10 7.73
C LEU A 127 -6.96 15.42 8.96
N LYS A 128 -8.25 15.69 8.77
CA LYS A 128 -9.19 15.90 9.88
C LYS A 128 -9.29 14.69 10.79
N ASN A 129 -9.36 13.48 10.23
CA ASN A 129 -9.37 12.25 11.04
C ASN A 129 -8.08 12.15 11.87
N TRP A 130 -6.93 12.44 11.26
CA TRP A 130 -5.65 12.39 11.95
C TRP A 130 -5.53 13.42 13.07
N VAL A 131 -5.82 14.70 12.81
CA VAL A 131 -5.77 15.79 13.81
C VAL A 131 -6.73 15.55 14.98
N ASN A 132 -7.89 14.93 14.73
CA ASN A 132 -8.87 14.63 15.77
C ASN A 132 -8.64 13.26 16.47
N GLY A 133 -7.48 12.62 16.27
CA GLY A 133 -7.17 11.34 16.91
C GLY A 133 -8.01 10.14 16.43
N LYS A 134 -8.69 10.26 15.29
CA LYS A 134 -9.49 9.21 14.64
C LYS A 134 -8.73 8.47 13.53
N GLY A 135 -7.42 8.68 13.45
CA GLY A 135 -6.54 7.99 12.49
C GLY A 135 -6.22 6.56 12.91
N VAL A 136 -5.42 5.88 12.09
CA VAL A 136 -4.91 4.53 12.39
C VAL A 136 -3.98 4.57 13.61
N GLU A 137 -4.15 3.63 14.54
CA GLU A 137 -3.27 3.51 15.71
C GLU A 137 -1.82 3.25 15.30
N GLY A 138 -0.90 4.07 15.82
CA GLY A 138 0.52 3.99 15.48
C GLY A 138 0.84 4.45 14.06
N PHE A 139 -0.04 5.24 13.44
CA PHE A 139 0.25 5.93 12.18
C PHE A 139 1.52 6.78 12.29
N LYS A 140 2.35 6.72 11.24
CA LYS A 140 3.67 7.35 11.19
C LYS A 140 3.77 8.37 10.06
N LYS A 141 3.30 8.03 8.85
CA LYS A 141 3.40 8.92 7.68
C LYS A 141 2.53 8.47 6.51
N ALA A 142 2.15 9.44 5.68
CA ALA A 142 1.63 9.24 4.34
C ALA A 142 2.44 10.10 3.36
N LEU A 143 3.03 9.49 2.36
CA LEU A 143 3.75 10.15 1.26
C LEU A 143 2.93 9.98 -0.01
N LEU A 144 2.27 11.06 -0.44
CA LEU A 144 1.30 11.04 -1.54
C LEU A 144 1.76 11.99 -2.63
N TRP A 145 2.11 11.47 -3.81
CA TRP A 145 2.47 12.29 -4.97
C TRP A 145 1.34 12.39 -5.98
N SER A 146 1.17 13.57 -6.56
CA SER A 146 0.16 13.85 -7.56
C SER A 146 0.78 14.76 -8.63
N GLU A 147 0.50 14.46 -9.90
CA GLU A 147 0.82 15.34 -11.02
C GLU A 147 -0.23 16.45 -11.21
N GLN A 148 -1.37 16.34 -10.54
CA GLN A 148 -2.44 17.34 -10.60
C GLN A 148 -2.09 18.55 -9.73
N THR A 149 -2.34 19.75 -10.25
CA THR A 149 -2.37 20.99 -9.44
C THR A 149 -3.48 20.88 -8.41
N ARG A 150 -3.16 21.09 -7.12
CA ARG A 150 -4.09 20.94 -6.00
C ARG A 150 -4.53 22.28 -5.44
N ASP A 151 -5.79 22.34 -5.04
CA ASP A 151 -6.34 23.47 -4.30
C ASP A 151 -6.03 23.30 -2.81
N GLU A 152 -4.93 23.91 -2.37
CA GLU A 152 -4.48 23.85 -0.97
C GLU A 152 -5.53 24.39 0.01
N LEU A 153 -6.32 25.40 -0.39
CA LEU A 153 -7.37 25.97 0.45
C LEU A 153 -8.48 24.96 0.71
N LYS A 154 -8.84 24.13 -0.28
CA LYS A 154 -9.78 23.02 -0.09
C LYS A 154 -9.21 21.94 0.81
N ILE A 155 -7.95 21.56 0.61
CA ILE A 155 -7.27 20.53 1.43
C ILE A 155 -7.20 20.95 2.89
N LEU A 156 -6.92 22.22 3.17
CA LEU A 156 -6.74 22.73 4.53
C LEU A 156 -8.03 23.28 5.16
N ARG A 157 -9.16 23.26 4.44
CA ARG A 157 -10.43 23.83 4.90
C ARG A 157 -10.87 23.24 6.24
N GLY A 158 -10.98 24.09 7.25
CA GLY A 158 -11.39 23.71 8.60
C GLY A 158 -10.33 22.93 9.38
N ILE A 159 -9.06 23.06 8.99
CA ILE A 159 -7.90 22.62 9.75
C ILE A 159 -7.17 23.88 10.19
N GLU A 160 -6.87 23.98 11.47
CA GLU A 160 -6.02 25.06 11.98
C GLU A 160 -4.59 24.81 11.50
N VAL A 161 -4.06 25.74 10.71
CA VAL A 161 -2.70 25.67 10.19
C VAL A 161 -1.94 26.86 10.77
N ARG A 162 -0.83 26.57 11.43
CA ARG A 162 0.11 27.58 11.92
C ARG A 162 1.51 27.30 11.38
N PRO A 163 2.33 28.35 11.16
CA PRO A 163 3.71 28.17 10.76
C PRO A 163 4.51 27.33 11.76
N TRP A 164 5.53 26.63 11.27
CA TRP A 164 6.54 26.00 12.13
C TRP A 164 7.61 27.04 12.51
N ASP A 165 7.24 27.99 13.36
CA ASP A 165 8.11 29.07 13.85
C ASP A 165 8.81 28.71 15.18
N GLU A 166 9.59 29.65 15.72
CA GLU A 166 10.26 29.45 17.00
C GLU A 166 9.28 29.34 18.17
N GLU A 167 8.13 30.02 18.09
CA GLU A 167 7.09 29.96 19.12
C GLU A 167 6.54 28.53 19.21
N PHE A 168 6.17 27.93 18.06
CA PHE A 168 5.76 26.53 17.98
C PHE A 168 6.79 25.59 18.62
N ARG A 169 8.07 25.77 18.29
CA ARG A 169 9.15 24.88 18.78
C ARG A 169 9.30 24.92 20.30
N ASN A 170 8.97 26.05 20.93
CA ASN A 170 9.11 26.24 22.37
C ASN A 170 7.91 25.69 23.18
N GLU A 171 6.82 25.25 22.53
CA GLU A 171 5.65 24.66 23.17
C GLU A 171 5.75 23.13 23.39
N ALA A 172 6.75 22.47 22.80
CA ALA A 172 6.91 21.02 22.77
C ALA A 172 7.73 20.44 23.93
#